data_AF-R5TEI1-F1
#
_entry.id   AF-R5TEI1-F1
#
_cell.length_a   1.000
_cell.length_b   1.000
_cell.length_c   1.000
_cell.angle_alpha   90.00
_cell.angle_beta   90.00
_cell.angle_gamma   90.00
#
_symmetry.space_group_name_H-M   'P 1'
#
loop_
_entity.id
_entity.type
_entity.pdbx_description
1 polymer ?
#
loop_
_entity_poly.entity_id
_entity_poly.type
_entity_poly.pdbx_seq_one_letter_code
_entity_poly.pdbx_strand_id
1 'polypeptide(L)'
;MIGTILFVTFLVLLVIGAPIALCLGAAALLVVFTTGDVSPIVLGQRMFGSLDSFTIMAIPLFMLAGNLMSSGGISKRLTDFCDAILGWMPGGLGVVSILSCMIFGALSGSPTATCAAIGSIMVPAMIEAGYDKRFALASVAVPGVLGCIIPPSTVMISYSSVTDASVGSMFMGGILPGILMGVAMMIVAVKYGISHKDVKRTPFSLKNLLQKFVKAIGALLVPVIILGGIYGGIFTPTEAAGVACAYGLIVGIFIYRELNPKELKKAFVGSGSTTGMVLFIMAAAAMFGYIMTRYQLTNSIANFIIAVCGNKYLFLLLVNILLLVVGCFMETTAAILILAPILAPVLGTFGINPVHFGVIMCINLAIGCATPPLGLNLYVAAGLTKDRVEVVVNKHTVAYILVSIAMLFLITYIPDIVMVIPNSMM
;
A
#
# COMPACT_ATOMS: atom_id res chain seq x y z
N MET A 1 -16.81 -24.16 19.50
CA MET A 1 -17.18 -24.96 18.30
C MET A 1 -17.27 -24.08 17.06
N ILE A 2 -18.15 -23.06 17.00
CA ILE A 2 -18.35 -22.22 15.81
C ILE A 2 -17.06 -21.51 15.36
N GLY A 3 -16.35 -20.86 16.29
CA GLY A 3 -15.06 -20.22 15.99
C GLY A 3 -14.04 -21.22 15.44
N THR A 4 -14.00 -22.44 15.97
CA THR A 4 -13.11 -23.50 15.46
C THR A 4 -13.44 -23.87 14.03
N ILE A 5 -14.72 -24.10 13.69
CA ILE A 5 -15.14 -24.42 12.32
C ILE A 5 -14.76 -23.27 11.39
N LEU A 6 -15.04 -22.02 11.78
CA LEU A 6 -14.73 -20.84 10.98
C LEU A 6 -13.23 -20.70 10.71
N PHE A 7 -12.39 -20.69 11.74
CA PHE A 7 -10.96 -20.46 11.60
C PHE A 7 -10.22 -21.66 11.02
N VAL A 8 -10.56 -22.90 11.38
CA VAL A 8 -9.91 -24.08 10.83
C VAL A 8 -10.22 -24.22 9.34
N THR A 9 -11.47 -24.01 8.93
CA THR A 9 -11.83 -24.06 7.50
C THR A 9 -11.09 -22.98 6.71
N PHE A 10 -11.06 -21.76 7.23
CA PHE A 10 -10.31 -20.65 6.64
C PHE A 10 -8.82 -21.00 6.50
N LEU A 11 -8.17 -21.48 7.57
CA LEU A 11 -6.75 -21.81 7.58
C LEU A 11 -6.41 -23.00 6.67
N VAL A 12 -7.23 -24.05 6.65
CA VAL A 12 -7.01 -25.22 5.79
C VAL A 12 -7.09 -24.83 4.32
N LEU A 13 -8.11 -24.07 3.92
CA LEU A 13 -8.25 -23.59 2.54
C LEU A 13 -7.08 -22.68 2.14
N LEU A 14 -6.63 -21.82 3.07
CA LEU A 14 -5.47 -20.95 2.86
C LEU A 14 -4.18 -21.77 2.66
N VAL A 15 -3.94 -22.81 3.48
CA VAL A 15 -2.75 -23.68 3.37
C VAL A 15 -2.75 -24.48 2.06
N ILE A 16 -3.92 -24.88 1.56
CA ILE A 16 -4.06 -25.57 0.26
C ILE A 16 -3.84 -24.60 -0.92
N GLY A 17 -3.75 -23.29 -0.67
CA GLY A 17 -3.50 -22.28 -1.68
C GLY A 17 -4.76 -21.80 -2.40
N ALA A 18 -5.94 -21.98 -1.80
CA ALA A 18 -7.17 -21.44 -2.37
C ALA A 18 -7.17 -19.90 -2.33
N PRO A 19 -7.81 -19.22 -3.32
CA PRO A 19 -7.99 -17.78 -3.29
C PRO A 19 -8.64 -17.29 -1.99
N ILE A 20 -8.09 -16.23 -1.40
CA ILE A 20 -8.46 -15.72 -0.08
C ILE A 20 -9.96 -15.46 0.06
N ALA A 21 -10.60 -14.87 -0.96
CA ALA A 21 -12.04 -14.64 -0.97
C ALA A 21 -12.84 -15.94 -0.81
N LEU A 22 -12.39 -17.03 -1.46
CA LEU A 22 -13.02 -18.34 -1.31
C LEU A 22 -12.79 -18.91 0.09
N CYS A 23 -11.61 -18.74 0.67
CA CYS A 23 -11.34 -19.16 2.05
C CYS A 23 -12.31 -18.51 3.04
N LEU A 24 -12.51 -17.18 2.94
CA LEU A 24 -13.42 -16.41 3.81
C LEU A 24 -14.89 -16.80 3.59
N GLY A 25 -15.32 -16.81 2.32
CA GLY A 25 -16.71 -17.08 1.97
C GLY A 25 -17.11 -18.53 2.29
N ALA A 26 -16.26 -19.50 1.98
CA ALA A 26 -16.52 -20.90 2.29
C ALA A 26 -16.51 -21.18 3.80
N ALA A 27 -15.60 -20.56 4.56
CA ALA A 27 -15.61 -20.68 6.02
C ALA A 27 -16.91 -20.14 6.62
N ALA A 28 -17.37 -18.96 6.16
CA ALA A 28 -18.62 -18.38 6.62
C ALA A 28 -19.85 -19.21 6.22
N LEU A 29 -19.89 -19.71 4.99
CA LEU A 29 -20.96 -20.60 4.50
C LEU A 29 -21.01 -21.90 5.29
N LEU A 30 -19.86 -22.52 5.54
CA LEU A 30 -19.80 -23.78 6.27
C LEU A 30 -20.37 -23.61 7.68
N VAL A 31 -20.03 -22.52 8.38
CA VAL A 31 -20.64 -22.21 9.68
C VAL A 31 -22.16 -22.18 9.55
N VAL A 32 -22.70 -21.39 8.62
CA VAL A 32 -24.15 -21.25 8.41
C VAL A 32 -24.84 -22.58 8.10
N PHE A 33 -24.22 -23.43 7.27
CA PHE A 33 -24.79 -24.75 6.97
C PHE A 33 -24.71 -25.71 8.15
N THR A 34 -23.69 -25.61 8.99
CA THR A 34 -23.55 -26.47 10.18
C THR A 34 -24.44 -26.05 11.34
N THR A 35 -24.72 -24.76 11.50
CA THR A 35 -25.55 -24.25 12.61
C THR A 35 -27.03 -24.18 12.25
N GLY A 36 -27.36 -23.90 10.99
CA GLY A 36 -28.74 -23.86 10.47
C GLY A 36 -29.60 -22.70 11.00
N ASP A 37 -29.03 -21.78 11.78
CA ASP A 37 -29.69 -20.67 12.47
C ASP A 37 -29.73 -19.36 11.65
N VAL A 38 -29.01 -19.31 10.53
CA VAL A 38 -28.97 -18.18 9.60
C VAL A 38 -29.35 -18.68 8.21
N SER A 39 -30.22 -17.97 7.51
CA SER A 39 -30.49 -18.29 6.10
C SER A 39 -29.27 -17.91 5.24
N PRO A 40 -28.79 -18.78 4.33
CA PRO A 40 -27.69 -18.45 3.42
C PRO A 40 -27.93 -17.18 2.60
N ILE A 41 -29.19 -16.80 2.37
CA ILE A 41 -29.54 -15.56 1.68
C ILE A 41 -29.07 -14.31 2.42
N VAL A 42 -28.99 -14.36 3.76
CA VAL A 42 -28.47 -13.27 4.58
C VAL A 42 -27.00 -13.02 4.26
N LEU A 43 -26.21 -14.07 4.02
CA LEU A 43 -24.83 -13.91 3.60
C LEU A 43 -24.74 -13.24 2.22
N GLY A 44 -25.59 -13.63 1.27
CA GLY A 44 -25.67 -12.97 -0.04
C GLY A 44 -26.06 -11.48 0.06
N GLN A 45 -27.01 -11.15 0.92
CA GLN A 45 -27.37 -9.75 1.21
C GLN A 45 -26.23 -8.97 1.86
N ARG A 46 -25.47 -9.60 2.77
CA ARG A 46 -24.27 -9.00 3.38
C ARG A 46 -23.19 -8.74 2.36
N MET A 47 -22.94 -9.68 1.44
CA MET A 47 -22.01 -9.47 0.32
C MET A 47 -22.44 -8.25 -0.50
N PHE A 48 -23.68 -8.21 -0.97
CA PHE A 48 -24.17 -7.12 -1.81
C PHE A 48 -24.14 -5.77 -1.09
N GLY A 49 -24.71 -5.69 0.11
CA GLY A 49 -24.76 -4.46 0.89
C GLY A 49 -23.38 -3.96 1.32
N SER A 50 -22.40 -4.86 1.48
CA SER A 50 -21.03 -4.44 1.77
C SER A 50 -20.36 -3.74 0.60
N LEU A 51 -20.80 -3.97 -0.64
CA LEU A 51 -20.26 -3.32 -1.83
C LEU A 51 -21.00 -2.02 -2.18
N ASP A 52 -22.23 -1.87 -1.70
CA ASP A 52 -23.08 -0.71 -1.91
C ASP A 52 -22.76 0.42 -0.92
N SER A 53 -21.55 0.97 -1.03
CA SER A 53 -21.07 2.08 -0.19
C SER A 53 -20.32 3.13 -1.01
N PHE A 54 -20.63 4.40 -0.74
CA PHE A 54 -20.00 5.53 -1.41
C PHE A 54 -18.47 5.56 -1.23
N THR A 55 -17.97 5.12 -0.07
CA THR A 55 -16.53 5.06 0.24
C THR A 55 -15.82 4.01 -0.62
N ILE A 56 -16.50 2.92 -0.98
CA ILE A 56 -15.90 1.83 -1.76
C ILE A 56 -15.66 2.24 -3.20
N MET A 57 -16.49 3.12 -3.76
CA MET A 57 -16.30 3.67 -5.12
C MET A 57 -14.97 4.41 -5.28
N ALA A 58 -14.39 4.94 -4.19
CA ALA A 58 -13.07 5.57 -4.23
C ALA A 58 -11.97 4.56 -4.64
N ILE A 59 -12.07 3.28 -4.24
CA ILE A 59 -11.06 2.25 -4.55
C ILE A 59 -10.94 2.04 -6.07
N PRO A 60 -12.00 1.65 -6.83
CA PRO A 60 -11.94 1.54 -8.29
C PRO A 60 -11.42 2.79 -8.98
N LEU A 61 -11.87 3.98 -8.52
CA LEU A 61 -11.51 5.24 -9.14
C LEU A 61 -10.03 5.59 -8.91
N PHE A 62 -9.50 5.43 -7.69
CA PHE A 62 -8.07 5.66 -7.45
C PHE A 62 -7.19 4.64 -8.16
N MET A 63 -7.63 3.37 -8.24
CA MET A 63 -6.92 2.35 -9.02
C MET A 63 -6.90 2.68 -10.51
N LEU A 64 -8.02 3.19 -11.03
CA LEU A 64 -8.10 3.67 -12.41
C LEU A 64 -7.22 4.90 -12.63
N ALA A 65 -7.25 5.88 -11.74
CA ALA A 65 -6.40 7.06 -11.80
C ALA A 65 -4.91 6.65 -11.84
N GLY A 66 -4.47 5.78 -10.92
CA GLY A 66 -3.10 5.28 -10.88
C GLY A 66 -2.68 4.58 -12.18
N ASN A 67 -3.55 3.72 -12.75
CA ASN A 67 -3.27 3.04 -14.01
C ASN A 67 -3.25 3.98 -15.22
N LEU A 68 -4.18 4.94 -15.30
CA LEU A 68 -4.18 5.98 -16.33
C LEU A 68 -2.90 6.82 -16.28
N MET A 69 -2.46 7.16 -15.07
CA MET A 69 -1.25 7.94 -14.87
C MET A 69 0.01 7.15 -15.24
N SER A 70 0.08 5.89 -14.83
CA SER A 70 1.18 4.99 -15.20
C SER A 70 1.30 4.84 -16.72
N SER A 71 0.18 4.61 -17.42
CA SER A 71 0.16 4.46 -18.87
C SER A 71 0.31 5.80 -19.62
N GLY A 72 0.00 6.92 -18.97
CA GLY A 72 0.06 8.27 -19.54
C GLY A 72 1.43 8.94 -19.46
N GLY A 73 2.49 8.20 -19.11
CA GLY A 73 3.86 8.70 -19.13
C GLY A 73 4.30 9.44 -17.88
N ILE A 74 3.44 9.54 -16.85
CA ILE A 74 3.72 10.28 -15.61
C ILE A 74 4.94 9.72 -14.89
N SER A 75 5.07 8.40 -14.78
CA SER A 75 6.19 7.75 -14.08
C SER A 75 7.54 8.26 -14.60
N LYS A 76 7.69 8.35 -15.93
CA LYS A 76 8.93 8.83 -16.56
C LYS A 76 9.23 10.31 -16.27
N ARG A 77 8.21 11.17 -16.23
CA ARG A 77 8.41 12.60 -15.97
C ARG A 77 8.75 12.84 -14.50
N LEU A 78 8.16 12.06 -13.61
CA LEU A 78 8.48 12.07 -12.19
C LEU A 78 9.91 11.58 -11.95
N THR A 79 10.32 10.47 -12.56
CA THR A 79 11.70 9.97 -12.40
C THR A 79 12.72 10.96 -12.93
N ASP A 80 12.46 11.56 -14.10
CA ASP A 80 13.31 12.60 -14.69
C ASP A 80 13.44 13.85 -13.78
N PHE A 81 12.34 14.23 -13.12
CA PHE A 81 12.33 15.34 -12.18
C PHE A 81 13.08 15.01 -10.90
N CYS A 82 12.88 13.81 -10.36
CA CYS A 82 13.61 13.32 -9.19
C CYS A 82 15.12 13.26 -9.46
N ASP A 83 15.53 12.80 -10.65
CA ASP A 83 16.92 12.80 -11.09
C ASP A 83 17.51 14.21 -11.16
N ALA A 84 16.76 15.19 -11.66
CA ALA A 84 17.21 16.57 -11.69
C ALA A 84 17.37 17.21 -10.29
N ILE A 85 16.66 16.73 -9.27
CA ILE A 85 16.77 17.21 -7.89
C ILE A 85 17.91 16.52 -7.15
N LEU A 86 17.97 15.18 -7.18
CA LEU A 86 18.81 14.37 -6.29
C LEU A 86 19.84 13.48 -7.01
N GLY A 87 19.86 13.45 -8.35
CA GLY A 87 20.77 12.60 -9.13
C GLY A 87 22.25 12.93 -8.94
N TRP A 88 22.57 14.12 -8.41
CA TRP A 88 23.93 14.55 -8.10
C TRP A 88 24.49 13.93 -6.81
N MET A 89 23.62 13.42 -5.93
CA MET A 89 24.02 12.87 -4.64
C MET A 89 24.84 11.58 -4.79
N PRO A 90 25.64 11.19 -3.78
CA PRO A 90 26.22 9.85 -3.73
C PRO A 90 25.12 8.80 -3.82
N GLY A 91 25.21 7.89 -4.80
CA GLY A 91 24.18 6.87 -5.03
C GLY A 91 22.91 7.46 -5.67
N GLY A 92 23.05 8.58 -6.39
CA GLY A 92 21.98 9.41 -6.94
C GLY A 92 20.82 8.61 -7.52
N LEU A 93 21.06 7.66 -8.42
CA LEU A 93 19.95 6.89 -9.02
C LEU A 93 19.19 6.01 -8.02
N GLY A 94 19.85 5.51 -6.96
CA GLY A 94 19.15 4.82 -5.87
C GLY A 94 18.28 5.76 -5.04
N VAL A 95 18.77 6.97 -4.76
CA VAL A 95 18.00 8.02 -4.07
C VAL A 95 16.81 8.48 -4.92
N VAL A 96 17.04 8.66 -6.23
CA VAL A 96 16.02 9.01 -7.23
C VAL A 96 14.95 7.94 -7.32
N SER A 97 15.34 6.66 -7.28
CA SER A 97 14.39 5.54 -7.25
C SER A 97 13.46 5.65 -6.05
N ILE A 98 14.00 5.87 -4.86
CA ILE A 98 13.21 6.00 -3.63
C ILE A 98 12.29 7.22 -3.69
N LEU A 99 12.79 8.38 -4.09
CA LEU A 99 11.95 9.59 -4.22
C LEU A 99 10.85 9.39 -5.27
N SER A 100 11.17 8.70 -6.37
CA SER A 100 10.21 8.39 -7.42
C SER A 100 9.15 7.41 -6.92
N CYS A 101 9.52 6.41 -6.12
CA CYS A 101 8.57 5.54 -5.42
C CYS A 101 7.70 6.32 -4.44
N MET A 102 8.23 7.35 -3.76
CA MET A 102 7.43 8.18 -2.86
C MET A 102 6.35 8.96 -3.62
N ILE A 103 6.74 9.68 -4.68
CA ILE A 103 5.83 10.56 -5.41
C ILE A 103 4.86 9.73 -6.27
N PHE A 104 5.34 8.69 -6.96
CA PHE A 104 4.47 7.82 -7.75
C PHE A 104 3.62 6.89 -6.86
N GLY A 105 4.14 6.52 -5.69
CA GLY A 105 3.40 5.78 -4.68
C GLY A 105 2.12 6.49 -4.29
N ALA A 106 2.22 7.80 -4.02
CA ALA A 106 1.07 8.68 -3.80
C ALA A 106 0.05 8.66 -4.94
N LEU A 107 0.44 8.35 -6.17
CA LEU A 107 -0.48 8.32 -7.32
C LEU A 107 -1.12 6.96 -7.50
N SER A 108 -0.36 5.89 -7.27
CA SER A 108 -0.81 4.52 -7.53
C SER A 108 -1.56 3.90 -6.36
N GLY A 109 -1.25 4.31 -5.12
CA GLY A 109 -1.79 3.72 -3.90
C GLY A 109 -1.44 2.25 -3.69
N SER A 110 -0.52 1.68 -4.50
CA SER A 110 -0.22 0.25 -4.55
C SER A 110 1.29 -0.01 -4.53
N PRO A 111 1.76 -0.94 -3.68
CA PRO A 111 3.18 -1.16 -3.50
C PRO A 111 3.79 -1.89 -4.72
N THR A 112 3.02 -2.81 -5.29
CA THR A 112 3.41 -3.66 -6.41
C THR A 112 3.34 -2.90 -7.72
N ALA A 113 2.31 -2.05 -7.90
CA ALA A 113 2.22 -1.13 -9.03
C ALA A 113 3.38 -0.12 -9.02
N THR A 114 3.71 0.43 -7.84
CA THR A 114 4.86 1.34 -7.67
C THR A 114 6.17 0.65 -8.04
N CYS A 115 6.40 -0.56 -7.52
CA CYS A 115 7.58 -1.35 -7.84
C CYS A 115 7.69 -1.64 -9.34
N ALA A 116 6.59 -2.03 -9.99
CA ALA A 116 6.57 -2.33 -11.42
C ALA A 116 6.86 -1.08 -12.27
N ALA A 117 6.13 0.02 -12.02
CA ALA A 117 6.22 1.24 -12.82
C ALA A 117 7.59 1.90 -12.68
N ILE A 118 8.04 2.18 -11.45
CA ILE A 118 9.33 2.83 -11.22
C ILE A 118 10.48 1.88 -11.53
N GLY A 119 10.36 0.60 -11.19
CA GLY A 119 11.39 -0.38 -11.45
C GLY A 119 11.67 -0.61 -12.94
N SER A 120 10.63 -0.55 -13.79
CA SER A 120 10.79 -0.67 -15.25
C SER A 120 11.66 0.45 -15.86
N ILE A 121 11.81 1.58 -15.17
CA ILE A 121 12.60 2.73 -15.60
C ILE A 121 13.96 2.73 -14.89
N MET A 122 13.94 2.58 -13.55
CA MET A 122 15.13 2.79 -12.72
C MET A 122 16.08 1.60 -12.74
N VAL A 123 15.60 0.35 -12.79
CA VAL A 123 16.49 -0.82 -12.77
C VAL A 123 17.39 -0.85 -14.02
N PRO A 124 16.88 -0.69 -15.26
CA PRO A 124 17.74 -0.60 -16.43
C PRO A 124 18.72 0.57 -16.36
N ALA A 125 18.24 1.76 -15.96
CA ALA A 125 19.07 2.96 -15.86
C ALA A 125 20.21 2.82 -14.83
N MET A 126 19.95 2.18 -13.70
CA MET A 126 20.96 1.90 -12.67
C MET A 126 22.02 0.90 -13.18
N ILE A 127 21.60 -0.16 -13.86
CA ILE A 127 22.54 -1.14 -14.43
C ILE A 127 23.43 -0.47 -15.49
N GLU A 128 22.87 0.35 -16.38
CA GLU A 128 23.62 1.10 -17.39
C GLU A 128 24.59 2.12 -16.77
N ALA A 129 24.23 2.68 -15.61
CA ALA A 129 25.08 3.58 -14.83
C ALA A 129 26.16 2.87 -14.00
N GLY A 130 26.24 1.53 -14.06
CA GLY A 130 27.26 0.72 -13.39
C GLY A 130 26.92 0.28 -11.96
N TYR A 131 25.67 0.40 -11.53
CA TYR A 131 25.25 -0.13 -10.22
C TYR A 131 25.20 -1.65 -10.24
N ASP A 132 25.50 -2.27 -9.09
CA ASP A 132 25.25 -3.69 -8.91
C ASP A 132 23.76 -4.00 -9.12
N LYS A 133 23.48 -5.03 -9.94
CA LYS A 133 22.12 -5.43 -10.29
C LYS A 133 21.27 -5.74 -9.04
N ARG A 134 21.86 -6.41 -8.04
CA ARG A 134 21.14 -6.81 -6.82
C ARG A 134 20.77 -5.58 -5.99
N PHE A 135 21.62 -4.56 -5.96
CA PHE A 135 21.29 -3.26 -5.36
C PHE A 135 20.18 -2.53 -6.14
N ALA A 136 20.27 -2.48 -7.47
CA ALA A 136 19.24 -1.86 -8.31
C ALA A 136 17.85 -2.47 -8.06
N LEU A 137 17.75 -3.81 -8.07
CA LEU A 137 16.52 -4.53 -7.77
C LEU A 137 16.01 -4.26 -6.34
N ALA A 138 16.89 -4.25 -5.35
CA ALA A 138 16.53 -3.94 -3.95
C ALA A 138 15.98 -2.51 -3.78
N SER A 139 16.55 -1.55 -4.51
CA SER A 139 16.19 -0.12 -4.46
C SER A 139 14.85 0.23 -5.12
N VAL A 140 14.16 -0.76 -5.69
CA VAL A 140 12.79 -0.61 -6.20
C VAL A 140 11.83 -1.56 -5.48
N ALA A 141 12.27 -2.77 -5.12
CA ALA A 141 11.44 -3.77 -4.46
C ALA A 141 10.93 -3.30 -3.09
N VAL A 142 11.84 -2.82 -2.24
CA VAL A 142 11.48 -2.37 -0.88
C VAL A 142 10.93 -0.96 -0.89
N PRO A 143 11.51 0.04 -1.59
CA PRO A 143 10.92 1.38 -1.64
C PRO A 143 9.53 1.44 -2.27
N GLY A 144 9.16 0.46 -3.10
CA GLY A 144 7.80 0.32 -3.62
C GLY A 144 6.72 0.31 -2.53
N VAL A 145 7.03 -0.16 -1.32
CA VAL A 145 6.09 -0.20 -0.18
C VAL A 145 5.58 1.18 0.23
N LEU A 146 6.32 2.24 -0.10
CA LEU A 146 5.92 3.63 0.15
C LEU A 146 4.62 3.99 -0.58
N GLY A 147 4.26 3.26 -1.65
CA GLY A 147 2.99 3.41 -2.34
C GLY A 147 1.75 3.04 -1.53
N CYS A 148 1.88 2.28 -0.44
CA CYS A 148 0.77 2.06 0.50
C CYS A 148 0.67 3.15 1.57
N ILE A 149 1.74 3.90 1.79
CA ILE A 149 1.95 4.71 2.99
C ILE A 149 1.74 6.19 2.68
N ILE A 150 2.28 6.66 1.55
CA ILE A 150 2.17 8.06 1.15
C ILE A 150 0.82 8.27 0.45
N PRO A 151 -0.02 9.21 0.92
CA PRO A 151 -1.36 9.41 0.37
C PRO A 151 -1.37 10.13 -0.98
N PRO A 152 -2.45 9.95 -1.78
CA PRO A 152 -3.58 9.04 -1.54
C PRO A 152 -3.20 7.55 -1.65
N SER A 153 -3.84 6.71 -0.83
CA SER A 153 -3.54 5.28 -0.71
C SER A 153 -4.81 4.43 -0.73
N THR A 154 -4.92 3.50 -1.67
CA THR A 154 -6.08 2.60 -1.76
C THR A 154 -6.15 1.64 -0.57
N VAL A 155 -4.99 1.26 -0.03
CA VAL A 155 -4.86 0.44 1.18
C VAL A 155 -5.47 1.15 2.40
N MET A 156 -5.22 2.46 2.55
CA MET A 156 -5.81 3.25 3.63
C MET A 156 -7.33 3.41 3.48
N ILE A 157 -7.83 3.52 2.24
CA ILE A 157 -9.26 3.53 1.96
C ILE A 157 -9.89 2.19 2.35
N SER A 158 -9.25 1.07 2.02
CA SER A 158 -9.71 -0.26 2.40
C SER A 158 -9.73 -0.49 3.91
N TYR A 159 -8.79 0.09 4.65
CA TYR A 159 -8.86 0.09 6.12
C TYR A 159 -10.06 0.90 6.62
N SER A 160 -10.24 2.11 6.09
CA SER A 160 -11.33 3.02 6.46
C SER A 160 -12.71 2.50 6.06
N SER A 161 -12.82 1.59 5.10
CA SER A 161 -14.11 1.02 4.68
C SER A 161 -14.59 -0.12 5.59
N VAL A 162 -13.70 -0.71 6.38
CA VAL A 162 -14.01 -1.81 7.31
C VAL A 162 -13.79 -1.44 8.78
N THR A 163 -13.47 -0.18 9.05
CA THR A 163 -13.30 0.39 10.39
C THR A 163 -13.97 1.75 10.47
N ASP A 164 -14.04 2.35 11.66
CA ASP A 164 -14.62 3.69 11.85
C ASP A 164 -13.60 4.83 11.59
N ALA A 165 -12.43 4.53 11.04
CA ALA A 165 -11.42 5.55 10.76
C ALA A 165 -11.79 6.37 9.50
N SER A 166 -11.65 7.69 9.59
CA SER A 166 -11.85 8.58 8.44
C SER A 166 -10.72 8.43 7.42
N VAL A 167 -11.07 8.33 6.13
CA VAL A 167 -10.11 8.31 5.01
C VAL A 167 -9.22 9.55 5.04
N GLY A 168 -9.78 10.74 5.30
CA GLY A 168 -9.03 11.98 5.36
C GLY A 168 -7.99 11.98 6.48
N SER A 169 -8.36 11.50 7.67
CA SER A 169 -7.43 11.38 8.81
C SER A 169 -6.35 10.32 8.57
N MET A 170 -6.70 9.20 7.92
CA MET A 170 -5.73 8.19 7.50
C MET A 170 -4.72 8.75 6.50
N PHE A 171 -5.18 9.53 5.52
CA PHE A 171 -4.29 10.20 4.59
C PHE A 171 -3.36 11.18 5.32
N MET A 172 -3.89 12.09 6.15
CA MET A 172 -3.05 12.99 6.93
C MET A 172 -2.01 12.26 7.79
N GLY A 173 -2.42 11.16 8.42
CA GLY A 173 -1.56 10.33 9.25
C GLY A 173 -0.47 9.59 8.48
N GLY A 174 -0.63 9.35 7.18
CA GLY A 174 0.36 8.68 6.32
C GLY A 174 1.52 9.57 5.87
N ILE A 175 1.32 10.90 5.81
CA ILE A 175 2.26 11.85 5.21
C ILE A 175 3.62 11.79 5.91
N LEU A 176 3.65 12.06 7.22
CA LEU A 176 4.89 12.14 7.97
C LEU A 176 5.60 10.77 8.08
N PRO A 177 4.91 9.66 8.41
CA PRO A 177 5.49 8.30 8.35
C PRO A 177 6.12 7.97 7.01
N GLY A 178 5.41 8.26 5.90
CA GLY A 178 5.89 7.96 4.56
C GLY A 178 7.14 8.77 4.18
N ILE A 179 7.18 10.06 4.54
CA ILE A 179 8.36 10.91 4.35
C ILE A 179 9.54 10.38 5.17
N LEU A 180 9.33 10.10 6.46
CA LEU A 180 10.40 9.61 7.34
C LEU A 180 10.96 8.27 6.86
N MET A 181 10.09 7.33 6.47
CA MET A 181 10.52 6.05 5.90
C MET A 181 11.29 6.23 4.60
N GLY A 182 10.80 7.08 3.68
CA GLY A 182 11.48 7.39 2.43
C GLY A 182 12.87 7.98 2.66
N VAL A 183 13.00 8.97 3.55
CA VAL A 183 14.29 9.57 3.92
C VAL A 183 15.23 8.53 4.55
N ALA A 184 14.71 7.69 5.45
CA ALA A 184 15.51 6.63 6.07
C ALA A 184 16.05 5.63 5.03
N MET A 185 15.24 5.26 4.03
CA MET A 185 15.70 4.45 2.91
C MET A 185 16.73 5.17 2.04
N MET A 186 16.57 6.48 1.78
CA MET A 186 17.55 7.26 1.01
C MET A 186 18.94 7.25 1.65
N ILE A 187 19.01 7.24 3.00
CA ILE A 187 20.29 7.11 3.71
C ILE A 187 21.02 5.80 3.33
N VAL A 188 20.29 4.69 3.12
CA VAL A 188 20.88 3.42 2.67
C VAL A 188 21.47 3.57 1.26
N ALA A 189 20.75 4.23 0.35
CA ALA A 189 21.23 4.47 -1.01
C ALA A 189 22.47 5.40 -1.03
N VAL A 190 22.47 6.44 -0.20
CA VAL A 190 23.62 7.36 -0.07
C VAL A 190 24.84 6.61 0.47
N LYS A 191 24.69 5.77 1.51
CA LYS A 191 25.79 4.95 2.04
C LYS A 191 26.37 4.01 0.98
N TYR A 192 25.52 3.41 0.15
CA TYR A 192 25.97 2.59 -0.97
C TYR A 192 26.84 3.39 -1.95
N GLY A 193 26.38 4.58 -2.35
CA GLY A 193 27.07 5.42 -3.33
C GLY A 193 28.31 6.16 -2.81
N ILE A 194 28.47 6.30 -1.49
CA ILE A 194 29.75 6.71 -0.87
C ILE A 194 30.78 5.59 -1.03
N SER A 195 30.36 4.34 -0.91
CA SER A 195 31.22 3.16 -0.97
C SER A 195 31.57 2.73 -2.41
N HIS A 196 30.78 3.14 -3.40
CA HIS A 196 30.98 2.81 -4.82
C HIS A 196 31.05 4.10 -5.63
N LYS A 197 32.25 4.67 -5.75
CA LYS A 197 32.46 5.97 -6.43
C LYS A 197 32.38 5.88 -7.96
N ASP A 198 32.45 4.68 -8.51
CA ASP A 198 32.51 4.43 -9.95
C ASP A 198 31.14 4.52 -10.64
N VAL A 199 30.04 4.54 -9.86
CA VAL A 199 28.69 4.67 -10.41
C VAL A 199 28.45 6.08 -10.93
N LYS A 200 27.86 6.18 -12.13
CA LYS A 200 27.57 7.48 -12.75
C LYS A 200 26.57 8.28 -11.91
N ARG A 201 26.79 9.59 -11.86
CA ARG A 201 25.93 10.58 -11.20
C ARG A 201 25.53 11.65 -12.19
N THR A 202 24.33 12.18 -12.02
CA THR A 202 23.83 13.28 -12.85
C THR A 202 24.29 14.61 -12.25
N PRO A 203 25.07 15.44 -12.95
CA PRO A 203 25.50 16.72 -12.39
C PRO A 203 24.31 17.64 -12.15
N PHE A 204 24.32 18.37 -11.04
CA PHE A 204 23.28 19.33 -10.74
C PHE A 204 23.32 20.50 -11.73
N SER A 205 22.15 20.85 -12.27
CA SER A 205 21.99 21.99 -13.16
C SER A 205 20.63 22.63 -12.93
N LEU A 206 20.62 23.89 -12.49
CA LEU A 206 19.38 24.63 -12.22
C LEU A 206 18.52 24.75 -13.49
N LYS A 207 19.17 24.93 -14.65
CA LYS A 207 18.48 24.95 -15.95
C LYS A 207 17.79 23.61 -16.24
N ASN A 208 18.48 22.49 -15.98
CA ASN A 208 17.90 21.15 -16.14
C ASN A 208 16.74 20.94 -15.15
N LEU A 209 16.92 21.33 -13.88
CA LEU A 209 15.88 21.24 -12.85
C LEU A 209 14.60 21.98 -13.26
N LEU A 210 14.71 23.24 -13.67
CA LEU A 210 13.54 24.03 -14.11
C LEU A 210 12.87 23.41 -15.34
N GLN A 211 13.65 22.91 -16.30
CA GLN A 211 13.10 22.24 -17.48
C GLN A 211 12.36 20.94 -17.13
N LYS A 212 12.91 20.13 -16.23
CA LYS A 212 12.27 18.89 -15.77
C LYS A 212 11.06 19.15 -14.88
N PHE A 213 11.13 20.19 -14.03
CA PHE A 213 10.00 20.64 -13.23
C PHE A 213 8.81 21.01 -14.13
N VAL A 214 9.01 21.89 -15.13
CA VAL A 214 7.95 22.29 -16.07
C VAL A 214 7.33 21.08 -16.77
N LYS A 215 8.15 20.10 -17.19
CA LYS A 215 7.66 18.86 -17.79
C LYS A 215 6.89 17.97 -16.80
N ALA A 216 7.21 18.03 -15.52
CA ALA A 216 6.59 17.23 -14.46
C ALA A 216 5.39 17.93 -13.79
N ILE A 217 5.08 19.20 -14.08
CA ILE A 217 3.94 19.93 -13.48
C ILE A 217 2.64 19.12 -13.56
N GLY A 218 2.34 18.54 -14.74
CA GLY A 218 1.15 17.72 -14.92
C GLY A 218 1.08 16.51 -13.98
N ALA A 219 2.22 15.90 -13.65
CA ALA A 219 2.27 14.80 -12.68
C ALA A 219 2.18 15.29 -11.23
N LEU A 220 2.90 16.37 -10.90
CA LEU A 220 3.02 16.91 -9.53
C LEU A 220 1.74 17.59 -9.04
N LEU A 221 0.90 18.07 -9.95
CA LEU A 221 -0.39 18.65 -9.59
C LEU A 221 -1.40 17.61 -9.08
N VAL A 222 -1.23 16.32 -9.41
CA VAL A 222 -2.21 15.31 -9.03
C VAL A 222 -2.37 15.17 -7.51
N PRO A 223 -1.30 14.94 -6.70
CA PRO A 223 -1.46 14.84 -5.26
C PRO A 223 -1.96 16.15 -4.66
N VAL A 224 -1.60 17.29 -5.25
CA VAL A 224 -2.05 18.62 -4.81
C VAL A 224 -3.56 18.80 -5.03
N ILE A 225 -4.08 18.38 -6.19
CA ILE A 225 -5.52 18.44 -6.49
C ILE A 225 -6.30 17.52 -5.56
N ILE A 226 -5.81 16.30 -5.34
CA ILE A 226 -6.49 15.30 -4.52
C ILE A 226 -6.48 15.72 -3.04
N LEU A 227 -5.29 15.95 -2.48
CA LEU A 227 -5.14 16.27 -1.06
C LEU A 227 -5.64 17.68 -0.76
N GLY A 228 -5.34 18.66 -1.62
CA GLY A 228 -5.85 20.02 -1.48
C GLY A 228 -7.37 20.11 -1.61
N GLY A 229 -7.98 19.31 -2.49
CA GLY A 229 -9.43 19.23 -2.61
C GLY A 229 -10.10 18.57 -1.41
N ILE A 230 -9.53 17.49 -0.88
CA ILE A 230 -10.04 16.79 0.31
C ILE A 230 -9.89 17.68 1.55
N TYR A 231 -8.69 18.19 1.82
CA TYR A 231 -8.41 18.98 3.03
C TYR A 231 -8.99 20.39 2.96
N GLY A 232 -9.21 20.92 1.75
CA GLY A 232 -9.95 22.16 1.54
C GLY A 232 -11.47 22.02 1.67
N GLY A 233 -11.98 20.80 1.91
CA GLY A 233 -13.41 20.53 2.04
C GLY A 233 -14.20 20.67 0.73
N ILE A 234 -13.52 20.74 -0.41
CA ILE A 234 -14.13 20.88 -1.74
C ILE A 234 -14.62 19.52 -2.24
N PHE A 235 -13.84 18.46 -1.98
CA PHE A 235 -14.13 17.10 -2.43
C PHE A 235 -14.16 16.12 -1.27
N THR A 236 -15.09 15.17 -1.33
CA THR A 236 -14.94 13.89 -0.63
C THR A 236 -13.83 13.04 -1.27
N PRO A 237 -13.30 12.01 -0.58
CA PRO A 237 -12.30 11.12 -1.18
C PRO A 237 -12.74 10.48 -2.50
N THR A 238 -14.03 10.12 -2.62
CA THR A 238 -14.59 9.52 -3.84
C THR A 238 -14.66 10.54 -4.99
N GLU A 239 -15.11 11.76 -4.72
CA GLU A 239 -15.11 12.85 -5.72
C GLU A 239 -13.69 13.20 -6.16
N ALA A 240 -12.75 13.27 -5.21
CA ALA A 240 -11.34 13.51 -5.50
C ALA A 240 -10.74 12.42 -6.42
N ALA A 241 -11.12 11.15 -6.23
CA ALA A 241 -10.73 10.06 -7.11
C ALA A 241 -11.30 10.22 -8.53
N GLY A 242 -12.56 10.65 -8.66
CA GLY A 242 -13.19 10.95 -9.95
C GLY A 242 -12.49 12.10 -10.68
N VAL A 243 -12.18 13.19 -9.95
CA VAL A 243 -11.41 14.33 -10.47
C VAL A 243 -10.01 13.89 -10.89
N ALA A 244 -9.35 13.02 -10.11
CA ALA A 244 -8.03 12.47 -10.45
C ALA A 244 -8.05 11.65 -11.75
N CYS A 245 -9.11 10.85 -11.99
CA CYS A 245 -9.32 10.14 -13.26
C CYS A 245 -9.47 11.10 -14.43
N ALA A 246 -10.35 12.10 -14.30
CA ALA A 246 -10.60 13.09 -15.35
C ALA A 246 -9.31 13.88 -15.68
N TYR A 247 -8.60 14.32 -14.64
CA TYR A 247 -7.33 15.01 -14.80
C TYR A 247 -6.26 14.11 -15.43
N GLY A 248 -6.14 12.85 -15.00
CA GLY A 248 -5.22 11.88 -15.58
C GLY A 248 -5.46 11.63 -17.07
N LEU A 249 -6.74 11.56 -17.49
CA LEU A 249 -7.11 11.50 -18.90
C LEU A 249 -6.66 12.74 -19.67
N ILE A 250 -6.94 13.93 -19.12
CA ILE A 250 -6.55 15.19 -19.78
C ILE A 250 -5.04 15.29 -19.95
N VAL A 251 -4.28 15.02 -18.89
CA VAL A 251 -2.81 15.07 -18.91
C VAL A 251 -2.26 14.01 -19.86
N GLY A 252 -2.73 12.77 -19.77
CA GLY A 252 -2.21 11.68 -20.58
C GLY A 252 -2.55 11.79 -22.07
N ILE A 253 -3.72 12.32 -22.43
CA ILE A 253 -4.16 12.47 -23.83
C ILE A 253 -3.62 13.76 -24.45
N PHE A 254 -3.78 14.91 -23.78
CA PHE A 254 -3.53 16.21 -24.41
C PHE A 254 -2.15 16.78 -24.13
N ILE A 255 -1.63 16.60 -22.90
CA ILE A 255 -0.36 17.18 -22.47
C ILE A 255 0.81 16.26 -22.81
N TYR A 256 0.81 15.04 -22.29
CA TYR A 256 1.87 14.06 -22.53
C TYR A 256 1.68 13.27 -23.83
N ARG A 257 0.43 13.16 -24.30
CA ARG A 257 0.07 12.49 -25.57
C ARG A 257 0.56 11.04 -25.64
N GLU A 258 0.54 10.33 -24.50
CA GLU A 258 0.94 8.93 -24.40
C GLU A 258 -0.28 7.98 -24.27
N LEU A 259 -1.45 8.50 -23.86
CA LEU A 259 -2.68 7.71 -23.80
C LEU A 259 -3.36 7.61 -25.17
N ASN A 260 -3.11 6.49 -25.87
CA ASN A 260 -3.85 6.08 -27.06
C ASN A 260 -4.98 5.07 -26.69
N PRO A 261 -5.88 4.70 -27.62
CA PRO A 261 -6.98 3.77 -27.32
C PRO A 261 -6.52 2.40 -26.77
N LYS A 262 -5.33 1.93 -27.14
CA LYS A 262 -4.75 0.68 -26.63
C LYS A 262 -4.31 0.83 -25.17
N GLU A 263 -3.65 1.93 -24.82
CA GLU A 263 -3.25 2.22 -23.45
C GLU A 263 -4.47 2.50 -22.55
N LEU A 264 -5.51 3.16 -23.08
CA LEU A 264 -6.78 3.30 -22.38
C LEU A 264 -7.40 1.94 -22.09
N LYS A 265 -7.52 1.06 -23.10
CA LYS A 265 -8.03 -0.31 -22.90
C LYS A 265 -7.22 -1.04 -21.83
N LYS A 266 -5.90 -0.95 -21.89
CA LYS A 266 -5.01 -1.56 -20.89
C LYS A 266 -5.26 -1.01 -19.48
N ALA A 267 -5.40 0.31 -19.34
CA ALA A 267 -5.69 0.96 -18.06
C ALA A 267 -7.05 0.52 -17.50
N PHE A 268 -8.11 0.54 -18.31
CA PHE A 268 -9.46 0.12 -17.88
C PHE A 268 -9.51 -1.37 -17.51
N VAL A 269 -8.95 -2.26 -18.33
CA VAL A 269 -8.93 -3.71 -18.06
C VAL A 269 -8.08 -4.03 -16.83
N GLY A 270 -6.89 -3.44 -16.71
CA GLY A 270 -6.03 -3.63 -15.54
C GLY A 270 -6.67 -3.13 -14.24
N SER A 271 -7.32 -1.98 -14.30
CA SER A 271 -8.05 -1.41 -13.16
C SER A 271 -9.24 -2.27 -12.79
N GLY A 272 -10.04 -2.70 -13.76
CA GLY A 272 -11.21 -3.55 -13.54
C GLY A 272 -10.84 -4.92 -12.96
N SER A 273 -9.76 -5.54 -13.43
CA SER A 273 -9.28 -6.82 -12.89
C SER A 273 -8.84 -6.70 -11.43
N THR A 274 -8.03 -5.69 -11.12
CA THR A 274 -7.52 -5.51 -9.76
C THR A 274 -8.64 -5.07 -8.81
N THR A 275 -9.54 -4.20 -9.27
CA THR A 275 -10.74 -3.78 -8.52
C THR A 275 -11.65 -4.97 -8.25
N GLY A 276 -11.94 -5.80 -9.25
CA GLY A 276 -12.80 -6.97 -9.11
C GLY A 276 -12.27 -7.96 -8.07
N MET A 277 -10.94 -8.15 -8.03
CA MET A 277 -10.28 -8.94 -7.00
C MET A 277 -10.51 -8.36 -5.59
N VAL A 278 -10.28 -7.06 -5.41
CA VAL A 278 -10.48 -6.38 -4.12
C VAL A 278 -11.94 -6.45 -3.68
N LEU A 279 -12.88 -6.08 -4.55
CA LEU A 279 -14.31 -6.10 -4.23
C LEU A 279 -14.81 -7.52 -3.91
N PHE A 280 -14.30 -8.55 -4.59
CA PHE A 280 -14.66 -9.93 -4.28
C PHE A 280 -14.15 -10.37 -2.90
N ILE A 281 -12.93 -9.97 -2.52
CA ILE A 281 -12.40 -10.19 -1.18
C ILE A 281 -13.23 -9.44 -0.14
N MET A 282 -13.61 -8.18 -0.40
CA MET A 282 -14.45 -7.39 0.51
C MET A 282 -15.81 -8.05 0.75
N ALA A 283 -16.47 -8.51 -0.32
CA ALA A 283 -17.75 -9.19 -0.21
C ALA A 283 -17.66 -10.46 0.64
N ALA A 284 -16.64 -11.30 0.41
CA ALA A 284 -16.41 -12.50 1.21
C ALA A 284 -16.01 -12.19 2.66
N ALA A 285 -15.20 -11.14 2.88
CA ALA A 285 -14.83 -10.66 4.20
C ALA A 285 -16.05 -10.15 4.98
N ALA A 286 -17.03 -9.54 4.31
CA ALA A 286 -18.28 -9.12 4.94
C ALA A 286 -19.11 -10.31 5.46
N MET A 287 -19.12 -11.44 4.73
CA MET A 287 -19.72 -12.68 5.23
C MET A 287 -19.00 -13.16 6.49
N PHE A 288 -17.66 -13.23 6.44
CA PHE A 288 -16.83 -13.67 7.55
C PHE A 288 -17.01 -12.78 8.79
N GLY A 289 -16.94 -11.45 8.60
CA GLY A 289 -17.14 -10.45 9.65
C GLY A 289 -18.55 -10.50 10.24
N TYR A 290 -19.59 -10.74 9.42
CA TYR A 290 -20.94 -10.94 9.92
C TYR A 290 -21.02 -12.11 10.89
N ILE A 291 -20.40 -13.26 10.57
CA ILE A 291 -20.35 -14.43 11.45
C ILE A 291 -19.56 -14.12 12.73
N MET A 292 -18.43 -13.42 12.62
CA MET A 292 -17.61 -13.02 13.78
C MET A 292 -18.42 -12.20 14.78
N THR A 293 -19.17 -11.21 14.29
CA THR A 293 -20.01 -10.33 15.09
C THR A 293 -21.23 -11.07 15.64
N ARG A 294 -21.93 -11.86 14.81
CA ARG A 294 -23.15 -12.59 15.16
C ARG A 294 -22.93 -13.53 16.35
N TYR A 295 -21.83 -14.27 16.35
CA TYR A 295 -21.50 -15.23 17.41
C TYR A 295 -20.59 -14.68 18.50
N GLN A 296 -20.40 -13.35 18.55
CA GLN A 296 -19.56 -12.67 19.56
C GLN A 296 -18.14 -13.23 19.65
N LEU A 297 -17.64 -13.78 18.55
CA LEU A 297 -16.29 -14.34 18.48
C LEU A 297 -15.24 -13.24 18.62
N THR A 298 -15.56 -12.02 18.15
CA THR A 298 -14.75 -10.81 18.35
C THR A 298 -14.49 -10.51 19.82
N ASN A 299 -15.51 -10.62 20.69
CA ASN A 299 -15.35 -10.39 22.14
C ASN A 299 -14.48 -11.47 22.79
N SER A 300 -14.63 -12.72 22.35
CA SER A 300 -13.82 -13.85 22.85
C SER A 300 -12.34 -13.67 22.49
N ILE A 301 -12.06 -13.24 21.25
CA ILE A 301 -10.70 -12.92 20.79
C ILE A 301 -10.14 -11.72 21.54
N ALA A 302 -10.93 -10.66 21.73
CA ALA A 302 -10.52 -9.48 22.49
C ALA A 302 -10.12 -9.87 23.92
N ASN A 303 -10.94 -10.65 24.63
CA ASN A 303 -10.64 -11.11 25.98
C ASN A 303 -9.40 -11.99 26.04
N PHE A 304 -9.21 -12.88 25.05
CA PHE A 304 -7.99 -13.68 24.93
C PHE A 304 -6.75 -12.78 24.74
N ILE A 305 -6.83 -11.81 23.83
CA ILE A 305 -5.76 -10.85 23.58
C ILE A 305 -5.46 -10.05 24.85
N ILE A 306 -6.47 -9.54 25.56
CA ILE A 306 -6.28 -8.79 26.81
C ILE A 306 -5.64 -9.67 27.89
N ALA A 307 -6.05 -10.94 28.01
CA ALA A 307 -5.47 -11.87 28.98
C ALA A 307 -3.98 -12.17 28.69
N VAL A 308 -3.60 -12.24 27.42
CA VAL A 308 -2.20 -12.44 26.99
C VAL A 308 -1.41 -11.12 27.05
N CYS A 309 -2.04 -10.00 26.70
CA CYS A 309 -1.41 -8.69 26.56
C CYS A 309 -1.69 -7.84 27.80
N GLY A 310 -0.79 -7.89 28.77
CA GLY A 310 -0.93 -7.12 30.01
C GLY A 310 -0.85 -5.59 29.85
N ASN A 311 -0.39 -5.06 28.70
CA ASN A 311 -0.35 -3.62 28.43
C ASN A 311 -0.35 -3.30 26.92
N LYS A 312 -0.56 -2.01 26.59
CA LYS A 312 -0.63 -1.49 25.21
C LYS A 312 0.63 -1.75 24.38
N TYR A 313 1.81 -1.74 25.00
CA TYR A 313 3.09 -1.90 24.29
C TYR A 313 3.29 -3.34 23.85
N LEU A 314 2.97 -4.30 24.71
CA LEU A 314 3.01 -5.72 24.39
C LEU A 314 1.98 -6.08 23.31
N PHE A 315 0.77 -5.51 23.39
CA PHE A 315 -0.24 -5.66 22.34
C PHE A 315 0.29 -5.18 20.98
N LEU A 316 0.81 -3.95 20.90
CA LEU A 316 1.35 -3.38 19.66
C LEU A 316 2.54 -4.19 19.12
N LEU A 317 3.41 -4.69 20.00
CA LEU A 317 4.54 -5.55 19.61
C LEU A 317 4.05 -6.85 18.95
N LEU A 318 3.13 -7.56 19.60
CA LEU A 318 2.61 -8.83 19.10
C LEU A 318 1.84 -8.65 17.79
N VAL A 319 1.06 -7.56 17.69
CA VAL A 319 0.33 -7.23 16.48
C VAL A 319 1.28 -6.87 15.33
N ASN A 320 2.34 -6.10 15.58
CA ASN A 320 3.35 -5.83 14.56
C ASN A 320 4.00 -7.13 14.04
N ILE A 321 4.39 -8.03 14.93
CA ILE A 321 4.97 -9.33 14.54
C ILE A 321 3.97 -10.11 13.69
N LEU A 322 2.71 -10.20 14.13
CA LEU A 322 1.64 -10.87 13.39
C LEU A 322 1.46 -10.26 12.00
N LEU A 323 1.35 -8.94 11.90
CA LEU A 323 1.09 -8.25 10.65
C LEU A 323 2.28 -8.32 9.69
N LEU A 324 3.52 -8.26 10.18
CA LEU A 324 4.72 -8.49 9.35
C LEU A 324 4.70 -9.89 8.74
N VAL A 325 4.43 -10.91 9.56
CA VAL A 325 4.36 -12.30 9.10
C VAL A 325 3.25 -12.45 8.07
N VAL A 326 2.03 -11.99 8.36
CA VAL A 326 0.90 -12.09 7.44
C VAL A 326 1.16 -11.35 6.13
N GLY A 327 1.73 -10.14 6.20
CA GLY A 327 2.07 -9.33 5.04
C GLY A 327 3.09 -10.01 4.12
N CYS A 328 3.90 -10.95 4.63
CA CYS A 328 4.79 -11.74 3.77
C CYS A 328 4.02 -12.65 2.82
N PHE A 329 2.88 -13.21 3.24
CA PHE A 329 2.12 -14.22 2.48
C PHE A 329 0.94 -13.63 1.70
N MET A 330 0.40 -12.50 2.15
CA MET A 330 -0.86 -11.96 1.64
C MET A 330 -0.65 -10.56 1.09
N GLU A 331 -1.42 -10.23 0.05
CA GLU A 331 -1.49 -8.87 -0.46
C GLU A 331 -2.06 -7.92 0.62
N THR A 332 -1.55 -6.68 0.67
CA THR A 332 -1.80 -5.70 1.74
C THR A 332 -3.29 -5.43 1.95
N THR A 333 -4.03 -5.19 0.88
CA THR A 333 -5.47 -4.90 0.91
C THR A 333 -6.26 -6.09 1.45
N ALA A 334 -5.97 -7.30 0.94
CA ALA A 334 -6.61 -8.52 1.39
C ALA A 334 -6.38 -8.77 2.89
N ALA A 335 -5.16 -8.57 3.37
CA ALA A 335 -4.84 -8.73 4.79
C ALA A 335 -5.56 -7.70 5.68
N ILE A 336 -5.70 -6.45 5.23
CA ILE A 336 -6.46 -5.41 5.96
C ILE A 336 -7.92 -5.79 6.10
N LEU A 337 -8.57 -6.20 5.01
CA LEU A 337 -10.00 -6.54 5.02
C LEU A 337 -10.34 -7.69 5.97
N ILE A 338 -9.36 -8.54 6.29
CA ILE A 338 -9.52 -9.69 7.19
C ILE A 338 -9.17 -9.32 8.62
N LEU A 339 -7.99 -8.73 8.83
CA LEU A 339 -7.44 -8.54 10.17
C LEU A 339 -7.97 -7.29 10.84
N ALA A 340 -8.35 -6.25 10.11
CA ALA A 340 -8.81 -5.00 10.71
C ALA A 340 -10.11 -5.20 11.51
N PRO A 341 -11.16 -5.90 11.00
CA PRO A 341 -12.36 -6.18 11.79
C PRO A 341 -12.11 -7.02 13.04
N ILE A 342 -11.03 -7.80 13.07
CA ILE A 342 -10.65 -8.65 14.21
C ILE A 342 -9.90 -7.82 15.27
N LEU A 343 -9.00 -6.93 14.83
CA LEU A 343 -8.10 -6.18 15.72
C LEU A 343 -8.67 -4.84 16.17
N ALA A 344 -9.43 -4.14 15.32
CA ALA A 344 -9.97 -2.80 15.59
C ALA A 344 -10.84 -2.73 16.87
N PRO A 345 -11.70 -3.72 17.17
CA PRO A 345 -12.51 -3.68 18.39
C PRO A 345 -11.69 -3.72 19.69
N VAL A 346 -10.45 -4.22 19.65
CA VAL A 346 -9.58 -4.32 20.84
C VAL A 346 -8.89 -2.99 21.17
N LEU A 347 -8.78 -2.08 20.18
CA LEU A 347 -8.03 -0.83 20.30
C LEU A 347 -8.54 0.07 21.43
N GLY A 348 -9.86 0.15 21.59
CA GLY A 348 -10.50 0.96 22.63
C GLY A 348 -10.06 0.56 24.05
N THR A 349 -9.83 -0.73 24.29
CA THR A 349 -9.37 -1.24 25.60
C THR A 349 -7.97 -0.76 25.95
N PHE A 350 -7.10 -0.60 24.95
CA PHE A 350 -5.72 -0.14 25.13
C PHE A 350 -5.56 1.38 24.92
N GLY A 351 -6.66 2.10 24.67
CA GLY A 351 -6.64 3.54 24.39
C GLY A 351 -5.88 3.90 23.10
N ILE A 352 -5.89 3.00 22.11
CA ILE A 352 -5.17 3.19 20.84
C ILE A 352 -6.10 3.88 19.84
N ASN A 353 -5.62 4.98 19.24
CA ASN A 353 -6.38 5.67 18.21
C ASN A 353 -6.52 4.80 16.93
N PRO A 354 -7.72 4.64 16.36
CA PRO A 354 -7.94 3.84 15.15
C PRO A 354 -7.14 4.30 13.92
N VAL A 355 -6.85 5.59 13.79
CA VAL A 355 -6.03 6.15 12.71
C VAL A 355 -4.56 5.78 12.91
N HIS A 356 -4.04 5.93 14.13
CA HIS A 356 -2.68 5.52 14.47
C HIS A 356 -2.47 4.03 14.18
N PHE A 357 -3.39 3.19 14.66
CA PHE A 357 -3.36 1.76 14.39
C PHE A 357 -3.47 1.43 12.90
N GLY A 358 -4.37 2.11 12.17
CA GLY A 358 -4.54 1.91 10.74
C GLY A 358 -3.26 2.18 9.95
N VAL A 359 -2.55 3.26 10.27
CA VAL A 359 -1.27 3.60 9.64
C VAL A 359 -0.20 2.57 9.99
N ILE A 360 -0.10 2.14 11.26
CA ILE A 360 0.77 1.04 11.68
C ILE A 360 0.48 -0.23 10.87
N MET A 361 -0.80 -0.56 10.70
CA MET A 361 -1.25 -1.75 10.00
C MET A 361 -0.87 -1.69 8.51
N CYS A 362 -1.07 -0.55 7.86
CA CYS A 362 -0.65 -0.31 6.47
C CYS A 362 0.86 -0.50 6.32
N ILE A 363 1.67 0.08 7.23
CA ILE A 363 3.13 -0.01 7.18
C ILE A 363 3.60 -1.45 7.38
N ASN A 364 3.10 -2.18 8.38
CA ASN A 364 3.48 -3.58 8.60
C ASN A 364 3.24 -4.44 7.36
N LEU A 365 2.03 -4.36 6.83
CA LEU A 365 1.63 -5.20 5.70
C LEU A 365 2.38 -4.81 4.42
N ALA A 366 2.67 -3.52 4.24
CA ALA A 366 3.49 -3.04 3.13
C ALA A 366 4.93 -3.55 3.25
N ILE A 367 5.55 -3.50 4.43
CA ILE A 367 6.88 -4.09 4.67
C ILE A 367 6.87 -5.60 4.39
N GLY A 368 5.83 -6.31 4.86
CA GLY A 368 5.63 -7.73 4.57
C GLY A 368 5.60 -8.01 3.07
N CYS A 369 4.95 -7.17 2.26
CA CYS A 369 4.92 -7.31 0.80
C CYS A 369 6.29 -7.17 0.12
N ALA A 370 7.32 -6.70 0.83
CA ALA A 370 8.71 -6.67 0.36
C ALA A 370 9.64 -7.61 1.15
N THR A 371 9.10 -8.49 2.00
CA THR A 371 9.87 -9.37 2.89
C THR A 371 9.66 -10.85 2.53
N PRO A 372 10.72 -11.69 2.47
CA PRO A 372 10.57 -13.14 2.30
C PRO A 372 9.73 -13.77 3.42
N PRO A 373 9.04 -14.90 3.19
CA PRO A 373 9.30 -15.90 2.14
C PRO A 373 8.67 -15.64 0.77
N LEU A 374 7.56 -14.90 0.68
CA LEU A 374 6.91 -14.60 -0.61
C LEU A 374 7.17 -13.15 -1.01
N GLY A 375 6.57 -12.17 -0.33
CA GLY A 375 6.79 -10.74 -0.59
C GLY A 375 6.55 -10.36 -2.05
N LEU A 376 5.31 -10.02 -2.43
CA LEU A 376 4.90 -9.80 -3.83
C LEU A 376 5.81 -8.82 -4.60
N ASN A 377 6.33 -7.77 -3.95
CA ASN A 377 7.24 -6.82 -4.57
C ASN A 377 8.58 -7.46 -5.00
N LEU A 378 9.05 -8.48 -4.28
CA LEU A 378 10.27 -9.19 -4.62
C LEU A 378 10.11 -9.94 -5.96
N TYR A 379 8.95 -10.57 -6.17
CA TYR A 379 8.60 -11.22 -7.44
C TYR A 379 8.44 -10.22 -8.58
N VAL A 380 7.77 -9.09 -8.33
CA VAL A 380 7.62 -8.02 -9.32
C VAL A 380 9.00 -7.51 -9.75
N ALA A 381 9.89 -7.23 -8.79
CA ALA A 381 11.25 -6.77 -9.06
C ALA A 381 12.06 -7.81 -9.84
N ALA A 382 12.01 -9.09 -9.45
CA ALA A 382 12.69 -10.17 -10.16
C ALA A 382 12.24 -10.29 -11.62
N GLY A 383 10.93 -10.09 -11.86
CA GLY A 383 10.35 -10.07 -13.20
C GLY A 383 10.89 -8.97 -14.12
N LEU A 384 11.35 -7.84 -13.58
CA LEU A 384 11.88 -6.72 -14.38
C LEU A 384 13.14 -7.10 -15.17
N THR A 385 13.96 -7.98 -14.62
CA THR A 385 15.20 -8.46 -15.26
C THR A 385 15.12 -9.93 -15.67
N LYS A 386 13.95 -10.56 -15.53
CA LYS A 386 13.72 -12.01 -15.74
C LYS A 386 14.67 -12.88 -14.90
N ASP A 387 15.07 -12.37 -13.73
CA ASP A 387 15.88 -13.10 -12.77
C ASP A 387 14.97 -13.88 -11.79
N ARG A 388 15.59 -14.74 -10.97
CA ARG A 388 14.87 -15.40 -9.88
C ARG A 388 14.81 -14.51 -8.64
N VAL A 389 13.81 -14.74 -7.77
CA VAL A 389 13.60 -13.92 -6.56
C VAL A 389 14.81 -13.93 -5.62
N GLU A 390 15.60 -15.01 -5.60
CA GLU A 390 16.82 -15.13 -4.79
C GLU A 390 17.89 -14.08 -5.18
N VAL A 391 17.84 -13.54 -6.41
CA VAL A 391 18.71 -12.43 -6.82
C VAL A 391 18.29 -11.13 -6.13
N VAL A 392 16.98 -10.92 -5.98
CA VAL A 392 16.40 -9.78 -5.26
C VAL A 392 16.57 -9.95 -3.75
N VAL A 393 16.48 -11.17 -3.21
CA VAL A 393 16.69 -11.44 -1.79
C VAL A 393 18.18 -11.44 -1.48
N ASN A 394 18.72 -10.26 -1.21
CA ASN A 394 20.14 -10.04 -0.97
C ASN A 394 20.37 -9.07 0.20
N LYS A 395 21.65 -8.84 0.55
CA LYS A 395 22.06 -7.96 1.65
C LYS A 395 21.48 -6.54 1.58
N HIS A 396 21.28 -5.99 0.38
CA HIS A 396 20.72 -4.64 0.20
C HIS A 396 19.21 -4.63 0.48
N THR A 397 18.48 -5.66 0.04
CA THR A 397 17.07 -5.85 0.37
C THR A 397 16.88 -5.98 1.87
N VAL A 398 17.70 -6.80 2.54
CA VAL A 398 17.71 -6.91 3.99
C VAL A 398 17.98 -5.55 4.66
N ALA A 399 18.94 -4.77 4.16
CA ALA A 399 19.22 -3.44 4.70
C ALA A 399 18.01 -2.48 4.61
N TYR A 400 17.32 -2.44 3.46
CA TYR A 400 16.10 -1.62 3.33
C TYR A 400 14.96 -2.12 4.22
N ILE A 401 14.77 -3.44 4.36
CA ILE A 401 13.76 -4.03 5.24
C ILE A 401 14.06 -3.67 6.70
N LEU A 402 15.31 -3.83 7.15
CA LEU A 402 15.70 -3.51 8.53
C LEU A 402 15.46 -2.03 8.87
N VAL A 403 15.79 -1.13 7.95
CA VAL A 403 15.48 0.30 8.12
C VAL A 403 13.96 0.54 8.19
N SER A 404 13.18 -0.16 7.36
CA SER A 404 11.73 -0.06 7.38
C SER A 404 11.13 -0.56 8.69
N ILE A 405 11.63 -1.68 9.23
CA ILE A 405 11.22 -2.25 10.52
C ILE A 405 11.60 -1.31 11.66
N ALA A 406 12.79 -0.72 11.63
CA ALA A 406 13.20 0.27 12.63
C ALA A 406 12.27 1.49 12.63
N MET A 407 11.91 1.99 11.45
CA MET A 407 10.94 3.08 11.32
C MET A 407 9.54 2.67 11.77
N LEU A 408 9.09 1.46 11.45
CA LEU A 408 7.82 0.92 11.94
C LEU A 408 7.77 0.93 13.46
N PHE A 409 8.80 0.47 14.17
CA PHE A 409 8.81 0.50 15.63
C PHE A 409 8.80 1.93 16.17
N LEU A 410 9.54 2.85 15.55
CA LEU A 410 9.51 4.26 15.91
C LEU A 410 8.09 4.84 15.79
N ILE A 411 7.41 4.60 14.66
CA ILE A 411 6.05 5.06 14.39
C ILE A 411 5.02 4.38 15.30
N THR A 412 5.26 3.11 15.66
CA THR A 412 4.39 2.35 16.56
C THR A 412 4.37 2.95 17.96
N TYR A 413 5.55 3.30 18.49
CA TYR A 413 5.68 3.72 19.89
C TYR A 413 5.65 5.24 20.09
N ILE A 414 5.70 6.02 19.01
CA ILE A 414 5.55 7.48 19.02
C ILE A 414 4.30 7.85 18.19
N PRO A 415 3.10 7.85 18.82
CA PRO A 415 1.84 8.14 18.12
C PRO A 415 1.81 9.49 17.42
N ASP A 416 2.52 10.48 17.96
CA ASP A 416 2.55 11.84 17.40
C ASP A 416 3.12 11.89 15.98
N ILE A 417 3.96 10.92 15.58
CA ILE A 417 4.44 10.83 14.20
C ILE A 417 3.27 10.66 13.22
N VAL A 418 2.22 9.93 13.63
CA VAL A 418 1.00 9.77 12.84
C VAL A 418 -0.01 10.86 13.16
N MET A 419 -0.17 11.20 14.43
CA MET A 419 -1.31 12.00 14.90
C MET A 419 -1.08 13.52 14.86
N VAL A 420 0.16 14.01 14.68
CA VAL A 420 0.43 15.46 14.68
C VAL A 420 -0.32 16.22 13.59
N ILE A 421 -0.32 15.70 12.35
CA ILE A 421 -1.03 16.35 11.23
C ILE A 421 -2.55 16.24 11.42
N PRO A 422 -3.13 15.03 11.65
CA PRO A 422 -4.56 14.89 11.92
C PRO A 422 -5.07 15.80 13.04
N ASN A 423 -4.38 15.83 14.19
CA ASN A 423 -4.82 16.61 15.35
C ASN A 423 -4.69 18.13 15.16
N SER A 424 -3.89 18.59 14.20
CA SER A 424 -3.72 20.02 13.92
C SER A 424 -4.78 20.60 12.97
N MET A 425 -5.48 19.73 12.23
CA MET A 425 -6.44 20.10 11.19
C MET A 425 -7.88 19.71 11.53
N MET A 426 -8.08 18.93 12.60
CA MET A 426 -9.37 18.63 13.24
C MET A 426 -9.52 19.49 14.47
#